data_AF-A0A2M8JWA7-F1
#
_entry.id   AF-A0A2M8JWA7-F1
#
_cell.length_a   1.000
_cell.length_b   1.000
_cell.length_c   1.000
_cell.angle_alpha   90.00
_cell.angle_beta   90.00
_cell.angle_gamma   90.00
#
_symmetry.space_group_name_H-M   'P 1'
#
loop_
_entity.id
_entity.type
_entity.pdbx_description
1 polymer ?
#
loop_
_entity_poly.entity_id
_entity_poly.type
_entity_poly.pdbx_seq_one_letter_code
_entity_poly.pdbx_strand_id
1 'polypeptide(L)'
;MNILDIASSDFFELSKENLFKQFEFSSADFKLNILSVKLLVDSQIDWQRLLSKFQIRVYVLCQDLEYSVPIHLFIDPNNIEPLFLINKLVDRHVFESDISLDSLSKIIVKIELREKQTIVEPFALRFNFSPAEKNVGF
;
A
#
# COMPACT_ATOMS: atom_id res chain seq x y z
N MET A 1 -2.50 15.49 18.98
CA MET A 1 -2.14 14.28 18.21
C MET A 1 -0.70 14.50 17.77
N ASN A 2 0.26 13.84 18.45
CA ASN A 2 1.68 14.11 18.24
C ASN A 2 2.16 13.42 16.95
N ILE A 3 2.75 14.19 16.06
CA ILE A 3 3.31 13.80 14.75
C ILE A 3 4.63 13.02 14.90
N LEU A 4 5.00 12.63 16.13
CA LEU A 4 6.33 12.11 16.48
C LEU A 4 6.46 10.58 16.51
N ASP A 5 5.41 9.81 16.20
CA ASP A 5 5.49 8.34 16.09
C ASP A 5 5.78 7.83 14.67
N ILE A 6 6.31 8.68 13.77
CA ILE A 6 6.84 8.28 12.45
C ILE A 6 8.30 7.77 12.60
N ALA A 7 8.65 7.18 13.75
CA ALA A 7 10.04 6.82 14.08
C ALA A 7 10.45 5.39 13.67
N SER A 8 9.59 4.64 12.98
CA SER A 8 9.99 3.38 12.32
C SER A 8 9.05 3.00 11.16
N SER A 9 8.75 3.94 10.26
CA SER A 9 8.05 3.62 9.02
C SER A 9 9.05 3.38 7.90
N ASP A 10 9.06 2.16 7.36
CA ASP A 10 9.76 1.86 6.12
C ASP A 10 8.99 2.46 4.94
N PHE A 11 9.67 2.61 3.80
CA PHE A 11 9.03 3.04 2.56
C PHE A 11 9.39 2.16 1.37
N PHE A 12 8.48 2.11 0.39
CA PHE A 12 8.77 1.58 -0.94
C PHE A 12 8.14 2.49 -1.99
N GLU A 13 8.61 2.38 -3.24
CA GLU A 13 8.12 3.19 -4.35
C GLU A 13 7.51 2.31 -5.42
N LEU A 14 6.37 2.75 -5.97
CA LEU A 14 5.81 2.21 -7.21
C LEU A 14 5.94 3.23 -8.33
N SER A 15 6.33 2.78 -9.51
CA SER A 15 6.45 3.58 -10.73
C SER A 15 6.10 2.71 -11.94
N LYS A 16 6.24 3.24 -13.15
CA LYS A 16 6.04 2.45 -14.39
C LYS A 16 7.02 1.27 -14.49
N GLU A 17 8.22 1.44 -13.96
CA GLU A 17 9.29 0.45 -13.95
C GLU A 17 9.10 -0.55 -12.80
N ASN A 18 8.44 -0.14 -11.71
CA ASN A 18 8.19 -0.93 -10.52
C ASN A 18 6.69 -0.91 -10.18
N LEU A 19 5.91 -1.73 -10.89
CA LEU A 19 4.45 -1.69 -10.79
C LEU A 19 3.90 -2.28 -9.49
N PHE A 20 4.69 -3.02 -8.70
CA PHE A 20 4.19 -3.60 -7.46
C PHE A 20 5.29 -3.81 -6.42
N LYS A 21 4.86 -3.90 -5.16
CA LYS A 21 5.65 -4.38 -4.03
C LYS A 21 4.94 -5.56 -3.39
N GLN A 22 5.71 -6.61 -3.10
CA GLN A 22 5.24 -7.81 -2.44
C GLN A 22 5.89 -7.94 -1.05
N PHE A 23 5.08 -8.38 -0.09
CA PHE A 23 5.47 -8.76 1.26
C PHE A 23 5.07 -10.21 1.49
N GLU A 24 5.96 -10.99 2.07
CA GLU A 24 5.68 -12.38 2.43
C GLU A 24 5.69 -12.51 3.95
N PHE A 25 4.67 -13.16 4.48
CA PHE A 25 4.52 -13.46 5.90
C PHE A 25 4.36 -14.97 6.07
N SER A 26 5.00 -15.51 7.11
CA SER A 26 4.92 -16.92 7.48
C SER A 26 3.93 -17.20 8.61
N SER A 27 3.37 -16.15 9.22
CA SER A 27 2.43 -16.23 10.34
C SER A 27 1.02 -15.79 9.93
N ALA A 28 0.01 -16.51 10.44
CA ALA A 28 -1.40 -16.14 10.31
C ALA A 28 -1.75 -14.80 11.01
N ASP A 29 -0.91 -14.32 11.93
CA ASP A 29 -1.08 -13.04 12.64
C ASP A 29 -0.42 -11.85 11.93
N PHE A 30 -0.14 -11.98 10.64
CA PHE A 30 0.47 -10.93 9.84
C PHE A 30 -0.29 -9.59 9.94
N LYS A 31 0.46 -8.50 9.91
CA LYS A 31 -0.07 -7.14 9.88
C LYS A 31 0.83 -6.25 9.04
N LEU A 32 0.22 -5.60 8.05
CA LEU A 32 0.83 -4.56 7.24
C LEU A 32 0.00 -3.28 7.39
N ASN A 33 0.58 -2.25 7.99
CA ASN A 33 -0.08 -0.95 8.10
C ASN A 33 0.43 -0.02 6.98
N ILE A 34 -0.47 0.41 6.10
CA ILE A 34 -0.19 1.40 5.06
C ILE A 34 -0.58 2.77 5.61
N LEU A 35 0.41 3.59 5.93
CA LEU A 35 0.23 4.86 6.64
C LEU A 35 -0.16 5.96 5.66
N SER A 36 0.67 6.17 4.65
CA SER A 36 0.49 7.26 3.69
C SER A 36 1.10 6.92 2.33
N VAL A 37 0.65 7.62 1.30
CA VAL A 37 1.25 7.62 -0.03
C VAL A 37 1.58 9.05 -0.43
N LYS A 38 2.80 9.30 -0.88
CA LYS A 38 3.19 10.56 -1.49
C LYS A 38 3.44 10.35 -2.98
N LEU A 39 2.77 11.12 -3.83
CA LEU A 39 3.09 11.17 -5.25
C LEU A 39 4.28 12.12 -5.47
N LEU A 40 5.35 11.57 -6.03
CA LEU A 40 6.55 12.30 -6.42
C LEU A 40 6.46 12.57 -7.91
N VAL A 41 6.36 13.84 -8.27
CA VAL A 41 6.16 14.30 -9.63
C VAL A 41 6.74 15.71 -9.78
N ASP A 42 7.12 16.08 -10.99
CA ASP A 42 7.56 17.46 -11.26
C ASP A 42 6.43 18.46 -10.95
N SER A 43 6.80 19.58 -10.35
CA SER A 43 5.91 20.73 -10.08
C SER A 43 5.13 21.24 -11.29
N GLN A 44 5.62 21.03 -12.51
CA GLN A 44 4.96 21.46 -13.74
C GLN A 44 3.84 20.51 -14.19
N ILE A 45 3.77 19.31 -13.63
CA ILE A 45 2.78 18.30 -14.00
C ILE A 45 1.52 18.50 -13.16
N ASP A 46 0.36 18.49 -13.82
CA ASP A 46 -0.93 18.41 -13.18
C ASP A 46 -1.10 17.03 -12.52
N TRP A 47 -0.70 16.96 -11.26
CA TRP A 47 -0.70 15.73 -10.46
C TRP A 47 -2.12 15.22 -10.18
N GLN A 48 -3.11 16.11 -10.14
CA GLN A 48 -4.51 15.72 -9.93
C GLN A 48 -5.04 14.96 -11.14
N ARG A 49 -4.74 15.46 -12.35
CA ARG A 49 -5.04 14.76 -13.59
C ARG A 49 -4.27 13.45 -13.69
N LEU A 50 -3.00 13.42 -13.28
CA LEU A 50 -2.19 12.21 -13.27
C LEU A 50 -2.80 11.10 -12.38
N LEU A 51 -3.30 11.43 -11.18
CA LEU A 51 -3.94 10.47 -10.26
C LEU A 51 -5.13 9.73 -10.89
N SER A 52 -5.88 10.39 -11.78
CA SER A 52 -7.02 9.78 -12.45
C SER A 52 -6.63 8.66 -13.43
N LYS A 53 -5.36 8.64 -13.87
CA LYS A 53 -4.85 7.71 -14.88
C LYS A 53 -4.45 6.35 -14.32
N PHE A 54 -4.41 6.18 -13.01
CA PHE A 54 -4.07 4.90 -12.38
C PHE A 54 -5.00 4.53 -11.23
N GLN A 55 -4.80 3.32 -10.72
CA GLN A 55 -5.39 2.83 -9.50
C GLN A 55 -4.36 2.01 -8.75
N ILE A 56 -4.41 2.11 -7.42
CA ILE A 56 -3.64 1.24 -6.54
C ILE A 56 -4.59 0.16 -6.02
N ARG A 57 -4.15 -1.10 -6.03
CA ARG A 57 -4.87 -2.22 -5.44
C ARG A 57 -3.99 -2.94 -4.44
N VAL A 58 -4.61 -3.42 -3.38
CA VAL A 58 -3.99 -4.38 -2.47
C VAL A 58 -4.60 -5.74 -2.71
N TYR A 59 -3.74 -6.76 -2.75
CA TYR A 59 -4.09 -8.17 -2.79
C TYR A 59 -3.53 -8.84 -1.56
N VAL A 60 -4.31 -9.74 -0.98
CA VAL A 60 -3.84 -10.69 0.02
C VAL A 60 -4.13 -12.07 -0.54
N LEU A 61 -3.06 -12.83 -0.74
CA LEU A 61 -3.09 -14.18 -1.28
C LEU A 61 -2.66 -15.13 -0.19
N CYS A 62 -3.45 -16.16 0.06
CA CYS A 62 -3.07 -17.24 0.95
C CYS A 62 -3.67 -18.56 0.48
N GLN A 63 -2.81 -19.50 0.08
CA GLN A 63 -3.24 -20.78 -0.51
C GLN A 63 -4.24 -20.52 -1.67
N ASP A 64 -5.49 -20.98 -1.54
CA ASP A 64 -6.55 -20.81 -2.52
C ASP A 64 -7.43 -19.55 -2.28
N LEU A 65 -7.11 -18.76 -1.25
CA LEU A 65 -7.84 -17.55 -0.89
C LEU A 65 -7.20 -16.31 -1.49
N GLU A 66 -8.03 -15.48 -2.11
CA GLU A 66 -7.64 -14.17 -2.63
C GLU A 66 -8.61 -13.10 -2.14
N TYR A 67 -8.07 -12.06 -1.53
CA TYR A 67 -8.77 -10.82 -1.23
C TYR A 67 -8.15 -9.68 -2.05
N SER A 68 -8.99 -8.86 -2.68
CA SER A 68 -8.52 -7.70 -3.45
C SER A 68 -9.43 -6.49 -3.30
N VAL A 69 -8.85 -5.35 -2.94
CA VAL A 69 -9.57 -4.08 -2.86
C VAL A 69 -8.74 -2.90 -3.38
N PRO A 70 -9.39 -1.86 -3.93
CA PRO A 70 -8.70 -0.62 -4.25
C PRO A 70 -8.19 0.10 -3.00
N ILE A 71 -7.12 0.87 -3.18
CA ILE A 71 -6.71 1.94 -2.28
C ILE A 71 -7.17 3.25 -2.91
N HIS A 72 -8.11 3.91 -2.24
CA HIS A 72 -8.61 5.21 -2.69
C HIS A 72 -7.69 6.31 -2.18
N LEU A 73 -7.07 7.05 -3.11
CA LEU A 73 -6.33 8.28 -2.81
C LEU A 73 -7.32 9.45 -2.90
N PHE A 74 -7.63 10.06 -1.76
CA PHE A 74 -8.57 11.19 -1.70
C PHE A 74 -7.85 12.50 -1.99
N ILE A 75 -8.33 13.24 -2.99
CA ILE A 75 -7.83 14.59 -3.28
C ILE A 75 -8.53 15.56 -2.33
N ASP A 76 -7.78 16.14 -1.40
CA ASP A 76 -8.25 17.30 -0.64
C ASP A 76 -8.09 18.54 -1.54
N PRO A 77 -9.18 19.25 -1.87
CA PRO A 77 -9.12 20.41 -2.75
C PRO A 77 -8.28 21.57 -2.18
N ASN A 78 -8.01 21.58 -0.87
CA ASN A 78 -7.17 22.57 -0.22
C ASN A 78 -5.70 22.14 -0.09
N ASN A 79 -5.38 20.89 -0.40
CA ASN A 79 -4.02 20.39 -0.27
C ASN A 79 -3.23 20.68 -1.54
N ILE A 80 -2.14 21.44 -1.38
CA ILE A 80 -1.22 21.80 -2.46
C ILE A 80 -0.27 20.63 -2.75
N GLU A 81 -0.06 19.74 -1.78
CA GLU A 81 0.84 18.60 -1.90
C GLU A 81 0.08 17.29 -2.17
N PRO A 82 0.63 16.39 -3.01
CA PRO A 82 -0.03 15.13 -3.30
C PRO A 82 0.38 14.05 -2.26
N LEU A 83 0.06 14.32 -1.00
CA LEU A 83 0.21 13.40 0.13
C LEU A 83 -1.16 12.88 0.58
N PHE A 84 -1.31 11.56 0.63
CA PHE A 84 -2.55 10.86 0.93
C PHE A 84 -2.38 10.06 2.22
N LEU A 85 -3.11 10.41 3.27
CA LEU A 85 -3.21 9.59 4.48
C LEU A 85 -4.22 8.47 4.23
N ILE A 86 -3.78 7.22 4.41
CA ILE A 86 -4.59 6.04 4.14
C ILE A 86 -4.97 5.37 5.46
N ASN A 87 -4.01 5.22 6.39
CA ASN A 87 -4.18 4.52 7.67
C ASN A 87 -4.92 3.18 7.52
N LYS A 88 -4.51 2.36 6.55
CA LYS A 88 -5.15 1.07 6.23
C LYS A 88 -4.33 -0.07 6.81
N LEU A 89 -4.95 -0.78 7.76
CA LEU A 89 -4.45 -2.06 8.26
C LEU A 89 -4.87 -3.19 7.32
N VAL A 90 -3.88 -3.97 6.88
CA VAL A 90 -4.08 -5.22 6.15
C VAL A 90 -3.60 -6.34 7.05
N ASP A 91 -4.52 -7.17 7.50
CA ASP A 91 -4.25 -8.29 8.39
C ASP A 91 -5.18 -9.47 8.04
N ARG A 92 -5.15 -10.48 8.88
CA ARG A 92 -5.92 -11.71 8.72
C ARG A 92 -7.43 -11.54 8.57
N HIS A 93 -8.00 -10.43 9.08
CA HIS A 93 -9.45 -10.21 9.06
C HIS A 93 -9.99 -9.90 7.66
N VAL A 94 -9.13 -9.73 6.66
CA VAL A 94 -9.55 -9.59 5.25
C VAL A 94 -10.23 -10.83 4.68
N PHE A 95 -10.07 -12.00 5.32
CA PHE A 95 -10.61 -13.29 4.87
C PHE A 95 -11.90 -13.71 5.59
N GLU A 96 -12.52 -12.83 6.37
CA GLU A 96 -13.70 -13.09 7.23
C GLU A 96 -13.45 -14.14 8.35
N SER A 97 -14.32 -14.15 9.37
CA SER A 97 -14.10 -14.85 10.65
C SER A 97 -14.22 -16.39 10.59
N ASP A 98 -14.71 -16.94 9.48
CA ASP A 98 -15.09 -18.35 9.38
C ASP A 98 -13.99 -19.24 8.76
N ILE A 99 -12.86 -18.64 8.39
CA ILE A 99 -11.70 -19.37 7.86
C ILE A 99 -10.73 -19.63 9.01
N SER A 100 -10.52 -20.91 9.39
CA SER A 100 -9.44 -21.27 10.32
C SER A 100 -8.11 -21.00 9.63
N LEU A 101 -7.39 -19.99 10.14
CA LEU A 101 -6.10 -19.56 9.61
C LEU A 101 -4.92 -20.28 10.27
N ASP A 102 -5.19 -21.22 11.18
CA ASP A 102 -4.18 -21.90 12.00
C ASP A 102 -3.22 -22.78 11.18
N SER A 103 -3.59 -23.09 9.93
CA SER A 103 -2.78 -23.88 8.98
C SER A 103 -2.14 -23.05 7.85
N LEU A 104 -2.20 -21.71 7.88
CA LEU A 104 -1.64 -20.88 6.81
C LEU A 104 -0.11 -20.80 6.91
N SER A 105 0.58 -21.33 5.91
CA SER A 105 2.04 -21.41 5.86
C SER A 105 2.71 -20.27 5.09
N LYS A 106 1.96 -19.57 4.23
CA LYS A 106 2.46 -18.45 3.43
C LYS A 106 1.35 -17.47 3.07
N ILE A 107 1.51 -16.22 3.49
CA ILE A 107 0.62 -15.12 3.15
C ILE A 107 1.42 -14.12 2.33
N ILE A 108 0.87 -13.73 1.19
CA ILE A 108 1.47 -12.75 0.30
C ILE A 108 0.57 -11.52 0.28
N VAL A 109 1.11 -10.37 0.69
CA VAL A 109 0.46 -9.08 0.51
C VAL A 109 1.13 -8.35 -0.65
N LYS A 110 0.37 -8.07 -1.72
CA LYS A 110 0.85 -7.35 -2.89
C LYS A 110 0.15 -6.00 -2.99
N ILE A 111 0.92 -4.92 -3.11
CA ILE A 111 0.41 -3.59 -3.45
C ILE A 111 0.82 -3.31 -4.88
N GLU A 112 -0.16 -3.06 -5.74
CA GLU A 112 0.01 -2.96 -7.19
C GLU A 112 -0.54 -1.65 -7.73
N LEU A 113 0.23 -1.02 -8.61
CA LEU A 113 -0.13 0.09 -9.45
C LEU A 113 -0.68 -0.43 -10.79
N ARG A 114 -1.91 -0.07 -11.12
CA ARG A 114 -2.58 -0.39 -12.38
C ARG A 114 -2.84 0.88 -13.18
N GLU A 115 -2.32 0.93 -14.40
CA GLU A 115 -2.68 1.99 -15.35
C GLU A 115 -4.13 1.79 -15.83
N LYS A 116 -4.93 2.85 -15.75
CA LYS A 116 -6.28 2.94 -16.34
C LYS A 116 -6.24 3.64 -17.70
N GLN A 117 -5.22 4.47 -17.90
CA GLN A 117 -4.98 5.24 -19.12
C GLN A 117 -3.47 5.34 -19.31
N THR A 118 -3.03 5.58 -20.55
CA THR A 118 -1.61 5.82 -20.84
C THR A 118 -1.09 6.98 -20.01
N ILE A 119 -0.07 6.70 -19.21
CA ILE A 119 0.68 7.72 -18.48
C ILE A 119 1.94 8.00 -19.29
N VAL A 120 2.24 9.26 -19.60
CA VAL A 120 3.49 9.65 -20.28
C VAL A 120 4.42 10.37 -19.31
N GLU A 121 3.84 11.00 -18.30
CA GLU A 121 4.52 11.73 -17.26
C GLU A 121 5.40 10.81 -16.41
N PRO A 122 6.61 11.24 -16.01
CA PRO A 122 7.41 10.55 -15.00
C PRO A 122 6.79 10.78 -13.61
N PHE A 123 6.66 9.72 -12.84
CA PHE A 123 6.15 9.79 -11.47
C PHE A 123 6.60 8.60 -10.63
N ALA A 124 6.56 8.76 -9.31
CA ALA A 124 6.66 7.66 -8.36
C ALA A 124 5.65 7.84 -7.23
N LEU A 125 5.14 6.72 -6.71
CA LEU A 125 4.28 6.68 -5.52
C LEU A 125 5.09 6.12 -4.37
N ARG A 126 5.45 6.97 -3.42
CA ARG A 126 6.16 6.56 -2.20
C ARG A 126 5.14 6.18 -1.12
N PHE A 127 5.07 4.89 -0.82
CA PHE A 127 4.25 4.35 0.27
C PHE A 127 5.08 4.32 1.54
N ASN A 128 4.57 4.93 2.61
CA ASN A 128 5.08 4.72 3.97
C ASN A 128 4.24 3.63 4.62
N PHE A 129 4.91 2.64 5.19
CA PHE A 129 4.25 1.50 5.81
C PHE A 129 4.99 1.07 7.08
N SER A 130 4.33 0.26 7.89
CA SER A 130 4.92 -0.40 9.04
C SER A 130 4.49 -1.87 9.07
N PRO A 131 5.43 -2.82 8.91
CA PRO A 131 5.15 -4.22 9.20
C PRO A 131 5.15 -4.40 10.73
N ALA A 132 4.17 -5.12 11.28
CA ALA A 132 4.14 -5.35 12.74
C ALA A 132 5.16 -6.40 13.20
N GLU A 133 5.72 -7.20 12.30
CA GLU A 133 6.82 -8.11 12.63
C GLU A 133 8.15 -7.36 12.60
N LYS A 134 8.48 -6.70 13.71
CA LYS A 134 9.90 -6.50 14.04
C LYS A 134 10.45 -7.90 14.32
N ASN A 135 11.22 -8.45 13.40
CA ASN A 135 12.17 -9.49 13.73
C ASN A 135 13.08 -8.92 14.83
N VAL A 136 12.79 -9.31 16.08
CA VAL A 136 13.76 -9.21 17.16
C VAL A 136 14.79 -10.27 16.82
N GLY A 137 15.90 -9.83 16.20
CA GLY A 137 17.04 -10.70 15.96
C GLY A 137 17.51 -11.27 17.30
N PHE A 138 17.65 -12.59 17.35
CA PHE A 138 18.45 -13.29 18.35
C PHE A 138 19.94 -13.08 18.07
#